data_AF-A0A0F5IV80-F1
#
_entry.id   AF-A0A0F5IV80-F1
#
_cell.length_a   1.000
_cell.length_b   1.000
_cell.length_c   1.000
_cell.angle_alpha   90.00
_cell.angle_beta   90.00
_cell.angle_gamma   90.00
#
_symmetry.space_group_name_H-M   'P 1'
#
loop_
_entity.id
_entity.type
_entity.pdbx_description
1 polymer ?
#
loop_
_entity_poly.entity_id
_entity_poly.type
_entity_poly.pdbx_seq_one_letter_code
_entity_poly.pdbx_strand_id
1 'polypeptide(L)'
;MATEDKCDIIIAMLEELKSGNKNQKSQQMDFSKIESLSERLEGSINATSDATAKMERITDEVRKPVIRERRITIDIVSKEIAFLLIGMGLAISVLGSALYFSARPNYDRIDNDLKYRYIKMKGEATPERISELENLFEINRDNTKIRQMSKDVEDYERAVKQRATIEEQARRKALETEKLNNKMQRIKKRL
;
A
#
# COMPACT_ATOMS: atom_id res chain seq x y z
N MET A 1 -110.13 43.94 -42.80
CA MET A 1 -108.75 43.81 -43.35
C MET A 1 -107.82 44.54 -42.41
N ALA A 2 -107.26 43.85 -41.41
CA ALA A 2 -106.50 44.49 -40.32
C ALA A 2 -105.50 43.50 -39.66
N THR A 3 -104.83 42.67 -40.47
CA THR A 3 -103.89 41.64 -40.00
C THR A 3 -102.55 41.62 -40.73
N GLU A 4 -102.36 42.42 -41.79
CA GLU A 4 -101.09 42.44 -42.54
C GLU A 4 -100.07 43.45 -41.98
N ASP A 5 -100.50 44.53 -41.33
CA ASP A 5 -99.60 45.63 -40.92
C ASP A 5 -98.78 45.34 -39.63
N LYS A 6 -99.20 44.37 -38.81
CA LYS A 6 -98.49 44.00 -37.56
C LYS A 6 -97.26 43.12 -37.80
N CYS A 7 -97.21 42.38 -38.91
CA CYS A 7 -96.10 41.46 -39.19
C CYS A 7 -94.84 42.21 -39.61
N ASP A 8 -94.97 43.31 -40.35
CA ASP A 8 -93.82 44.05 -40.88
C ASP A 8 -93.04 44.80 -39.79
N ILE A 9 -93.72 45.30 -38.76
CA ILE A 9 -93.09 45.99 -37.63
C ILE A 9 -92.24 45.02 -36.79
N ILE A 10 -92.70 43.77 -36.62
CA ILE A 10 -91.96 42.75 -35.87
C ILE A 10 -90.69 42.33 -36.62
N ILE A 11 -90.76 42.23 -37.95
CA ILE A 11 -89.62 41.89 -38.80
C ILE A 11 -88.55 42.99 -38.73
N ALA A 12 -88.95 44.26 -38.80
CA ALA A 12 -88.02 45.39 -38.69
C ALA A 12 -87.29 45.44 -37.33
N MET A 13 -88.01 45.20 -36.21
CA MET A 13 -87.38 45.13 -34.88
C MET A 13 -86.43 43.93 -34.73
N LEU A 14 -86.76 42.79 -35.33
CA LEU A 14 -85.88 41.62 -35.35
C LEU A 14 -84.59 41.88 -36.14
N GLU A 15 -84.67 42.67 -37.21
CA GLU A 15 -83.52 42.98 -38.05
C GLU A 15 -82.55 43.99 -37.38
N GLU A 16 -83.08 44.96 -36.63
CA GLU A 16 -82.26 45.84 -35.77
C GLU A 16 -81.55 45.06 -34.65
N LEU A 17 -82.25 44.15 -33.96
CA LEU A 17 -81.63 43.28 -32.94
C LEU A 17 -80.55 42.37 -33.54
N LYS A 18 -80.72 41.93 -34.79
CA LYS A 18 -79.73 41.10 -35.50
C LYS A 18 -78.50 41.90 -35.94
N SER A 19 -78.64 43.19 -36.24
CA SER A 19 -77.51 44.04 -36.62
C SER A 19 -76.68 44.46 -35.41
N GLY A 20 -77.31 44.74 -34.26
CA GLY A 20 -76.62 45.08 -33.01
C GLY A 20 -75.78 43.95 -32.40
N ASN A 21 -76.16 42.70 -32.63
CA ASN A 21 -75.48 41.52 -32.06
C ASN A 21 -74.20 41.10 -32.80
N LYS A 22 -73.86 41.70 -33.95
CA LYS A 22 -72.63 41.35 -34.68
C LYS A 22 -71.37 42.02 -34.13
N ASN A 23 -71.51 43.03 -33.28
CA ASN A 23 -70.38 43.83 -32.79
C ASN A 23 -69.99 43.55 -31.32
N GLN A 24 -70.38 42.40 -30.76
CA GLN A 24 -70.00 42.03 -29.39
C GLN A 24 -69.63 40.55 -29.24
N LYS A 25 -68.47 40.15 -29.79
CA LYS A 25 -67.67 39.06 -29.19
C LYS A 25 -66.21 39.10 -29.63
N SER A 26 -65.45 39.90 -28.90
CA SER A 26 -63.99 39.84 -28.88
C SER A 26 -63.52 38.57 -28.15
N GLN A 27 -62.40 38.01 -28.65
CA GLN A 27 -61.47 37.09 -27.98
C GLN A 27 -61.89 35.60 -27.87
N GLN A 28 -61.73 34.86 -28.97
CA GLN A 28 -61.52 33.41 -28.95
C GLN A 28 -60.00 33.16 -28.99
N MET A 29 -59.44 32.48 -27.99
CA MET A 29 -58.01 32.10 -28.00
C MET A 29 -57.71 31.24 -29.26
N ASP A 30 -56.66 31.60 -29.99
CA ASP A 30 -56.11 30.89 -31.16
C ASP A 30 -55.72 29.44 -30.80
N PHE A 31 -56.67 28.51 -30.86
CA PHE A 31 -56.44 27.06 -30.65
C PHE A 31 -55.38 26.49 -31.61
N SER A 32 -55.28 27.04 -32.82
CA SER A 32 -54.30 26.62 -33.84
C SER A 32 -52.84 26.88 -33.44
N LYS A 33 -52.56 27.93 -32.64
CA LYS A 33 -51.20 28.18 -32.14
C LYS A 33 -50.80 27.17 -31.08
N ILE A 34 -51.72 26.79 -30.20
CA ILE A 34 -51.48 25.80 -29.14
C ILE A 34 -51.21 24.43 -29.75
N GLU A 35 -51.97 24.04 -30.77
CA GLU A 35 -51.78 22.79 -31.49
C GLU A 35 -50.41 22.72 -32.19
N SER A 36 -50.03 23.80 -32.90
CA SER A 36 -48.70 23.89 -33.54
C SER A 36 -47.54 23.87 -32.54
N LEU A 37 -47.74 24.37 -31.31
CA LEU A 37 -46.74 24.33 -30.25
C LEU A 37 -46.63 22.92 -29.66
N SER A 38 -47.75 22.20 -29.53
CA SER A 38 -47.78 20.81 -29.07
C SER A 38 -47.05 19.90 -30.05
N GLU A 39 -47.31 20.02 -31.34
CA GLU A 39 -46.61 19.24 -32.38
C GLU A 39 -45.10 19.52 -32.39
N ARG A 40 -44.70 20.79 -32.24
CA ARG A 40 -43.28 21.16 -32.13
C ARG A 40 -42.64 20.61 -30.87
N LEU A 41 -43.37 20.58 -29.76
CA LEU A 41 -42.90 20.03 -28.50
C LEU A 41 -42.71 18.51 -28.63
N GLU A 42 -43.67 17.79 -29.20
CA GLU A 42 -43.57 16.34 -29.47
C GLU A 42 -42.41 16.02 -30.43
N GLY A 43 -42.27 16.79 -31.51
CA GLY A 43 -41.14 16.66 -32.44
C GLY A 43 -39.80 16.88 -31.75
N SER A 44 -39.71 17.87 -30.84
CA SER A 44 -38.50 18.14 -30.07
C SER A 44 -38.20 17.03 -29.07
N ILE A 45 -39.21 16.50 -28.38
CA ILE A 45 -39.10 15.40 -27.42
C ILE A 45 -38.58 14.14 -28.12
N ASN A 46 -39.14 13.81 -29.28
CA ASN A 46 -38.73 12.66 -30.08
C ASN A 46 -37.30 12.80 -30.59
N ALA A 47 -36.91 14.00 -31.06
CA ALA A 47 -35.55 14.28 -31.49
C ALA A 47 -34.55 14.19 -30.32
N THR A 48 -34.90 14.72 -29.13
CA THR A 48 -34.06 14.56 -27.94
C THR A 48 -33.99 13.10 -27.49
N SER A 49 -35.07 12.35 -27.57
CA SER A 49 -35.11 10.92 -27.22
C SER A 49 -34.20 10.09 -28.13
N ASP A 50 -34.24 10.34 -29.44
CA ASP A 50 -33.36 9.68 -30.42
C ASP A 50 -31.89 10.08 -30.21
N ALA A 51 -31.62 11.35 -29.90
CA ALA A 51 -30.30 11.83 -29.54
C ALA A 51 -29.77 11.18 -28.25
N THR A 52 -30.60 11.03 -27.21
CA THR A 52 -30.23 10.32 -25.98
C THR A 52 -30.01 8.82 -26.21
N ALA A 53 -30.83 8.16 -27.03
CA ALA A 53 -30.64 6.75 -27.35
C ALA A 53 -29.35 6.52 -28.17
N LYS A 54 -29.01 7.43 -29.08
CA LYS A 54 -27.73 7.41 -29.81
C LYS A 54 -26.55 7.68 -28.86
N MET A 55 -26.71 8.62 -27.91
CA MET A 55 -25.70 8.90 -26.89
C MET A 55 -25.47 7.71 -25.97
N GLU A 56 -26.52 6.99 -25.59
CA GLU A 56 -26.43 5.77 -24.77
C GLU A 56 -25.67 4.65 -25.50
N ARG A 57 -25.93 4.46 -26.80
CA ARG A 57 -25.17 3.51 -27.64
C ARG A 57 -23.69 3.88 -27.78
N ILE A 58 -23.38 5.17 -27.93
CA ILE A 58 -21.98 5.64 -28.00
C ILE A 58 -21.31 5.50 -26.63
N THR A 59 -22.04 5.76 -25.55
CA THR A 59 -21.54 5.63 -24.18
C THR A 59 -21.26 4.17 -23.84
N ASP A 60 -22.10 3.23 -24.27
CA ASP A 60 -21.87 1.80 -24.11
C ASP A 60 -20.70 1.27 -24.95
N GLU A 61 -20.47 1.84 -26.14
CA GLU A 61 -19.30 1.49 -26.96
C GLU A 61 -17.99 2.05 -26.36
N VAL A 62 -18.04 3.24 -25.76
CA VAL A 62 -16.89 3.90 -25.08
C VAL A 62 -16.62 3.31 -23.69
N ARG A 63 -17.62 2.71 -23.03
CA ARG A 63 -17.48 2.07 -21.70
C ARG A 63 -16.72 0.75 -21.74
N LYS A 64 -16.48 0.17 -22.91
CA LYS A 64 -15.61 -1.01 -23.04
C LYS A 64 -14.17 -0.60 -22.67
N PRO A 65 -13.58 -1.17 -21.60
CA PRO A 65 -12.22 -0.81 -21.23
C PRO A 65 -11.28 -1.17 -22.38
N VAL A 66 -10.57 -0.17 -22.92
CA VAL A 66 -9.48 -0.41 -23.88
C VAL A 66 -8.33 -1.06 -23.12
N ILE A 67 -8.40 -2.37 -22.96
CA ILE A 67 -7.29 -3.19 -22.46
C ILE A 67 -6.23 -3.18 -23.55
N ARG A 68 -5.21 -2.32 -23.40
CA ARG A 68 -4.00 -2.41 -24.23
C ARG A 68 -3.20 -3.61 -23.77
N GLU A 69 -3.49 -4.77 -24.33
CA GLU A 69 -2.63 -5.94 -24.20
C GLU A 69 -1.28 -5.61 -24.86
N ARG A 70 -0.26 -5.33 -24.04
CA ARG A 70 1.12 -5.22 -24.53
C ARG A 70 1.67 -6.65 -24.68
N ARG A 71 1.36 -7.31 -25.80
CA ARG A 71 1.96 -8.60 -26.15
C ARG A 71 3.39 -8.37 -26.60
N ILE A 72 4.36 -8.77 -25.77
CA ILE A 72 5.76 -8.86 -26.17
C ILE A 72 5.97 -10.27 -26.71
N THR A 73 5.80 -10.44 -28.02
CA THR A 73 6.19 -11.67 -28.73
C THR A 73 7.68 -11.59 -29.03
N ILE A 74 8.46 -12.47 -28.39
CA ILE A 74 9.88 -12.64 -28.68
C ILE A 74 9.99 -13.74 -29.74
N ASP A 75 10.11 -13.34 -31.00
CA ASP A 75 10.36 -14.28 -32.09
C ASP A 75 11.82 -14.72 -32.04
N ILE A 76 12.05 -15.96 -31.61
CA ILE A 76 13.39 -16.56 -31.58
C ILE A 76 13.70 -17.06 -32.99
N VAL A 77 14.19 -16.15 -33.84
CA VAL A 77 14.36 -16.38 -35.29
C VAL A 77 15.51 -17.35 -35.62
N SER A 78 16.49 -17.54 -34.74
CA SER A 78 17.66 -18.38 -35.00
C SER A 78 17.99 -19.31 -33.82
N LYS A 79 18.39 -20.56 -34.15
CA LYS A 79 18.88 -21.54 -33.18
C LYS A 79 20.05 -20.98 -32.37
N GLU A 80 20.93 -20.21 -32.99
CA GLU A 80 22.09 -19.61 -32.34
C GLU A 80 21.69 -18.59 -31.25
N ILE A 81 20.67 -17.78 -31.52
CA ILE A 81 20.14 -16.80 -30.56
C ILE A 81 19.44 -17.51 -29.40
N ALA A 82 18.75 -18.62 -29.67
CA ALA A 82 18.14 -19.45 -28.63
C ALA A 82 19.18 -20.00 -27.65
N PHE A 83 20.29 -20.56 -28.17
CA PHE A 83 21.39 -21.07 -27.34
C PHE A 83 22.07 -19.95 -26.55
N LEU A 84 22.24 -18.76 -27.14
CA LEU A 84 22.80 -17.60 -26.44
C LEU A 84 21.90 -17.16 -25.28
N LEU A 85 20.57 -17.09 -25.48
CA LEU A 85 19.62 -16.76 -24.41
C LEU A 85 19.64 -17.78 -23.27
N ILE A 86 19.71 -19.08 -23.59
CA ILE A 86 19.84 -20.14 -22.59
C ILE A 86 21.17 -20.00 -21.84
N GLY A 87 22.28 -19.80 -22.54
CA GLY A 87 23.59 -19.60 -21.94
C GLY A 87 23.66 -18.37 -21.04
N MET A 88 23.05 -17.26 -21.45
CA MET A 88 22.96 -16.04 -20.65
C MET A 88 22.10 -16.25 -19.40
N GLY A 89 20.97 -16.98 -19.52
CA GLY A 89 20.13 -17.35 -18.38
C GLY A 89 20.88 -18.23 -17.37
N LEU A 90 21.63 -19.23 -17.84
CA LEU A 90 22.47 -20.07 -16.99
C LEU A 90 23.58 -19.26 -16.32
N ALA A 91 24.26 -18.37 -17.06
CA ALA A 91 25.29 -17.51 -16.50
C ALA A 91 24.75 -16.59 -15.40
N ILE A 92 23.59 -15.96 -15.63
CA ILE A 92 22.92 -15.13 -14.61
C ILE A 92 22.51 -15.97 -13.41
N SER A 93 22.01 -17.19 -13.61
CA SER A 93 21.64 -18.09 -12.51
C SER A 93 22.85 -18.50 -11.67
N VAL A 94 23.98 -18.81 -12.30
CA VAL A 94 25.24 -19.17 -11.62
C VAL A 94 25.80 -17.95 -10.87
N LEU A 95 25.86 -16.79 -11.51
CA LEU A 95 26.31 -15.55 -10.87
C LEU A 95 25.38 -15.15 -9.72
N GLY A 96 24.07 -15.26 -9.89
CA GLY A 96 23.08 -15.00 -8.84
C GLY A 96 23.25 -15.95 -7.64
N SER A 97 23.51 -17.23 -7.89
CA SER A 97 23.77 -18.24 -6.85
C SER A 97 25.09 -17.97 -6.13
N ALA A 98 26.14 -17.60 -6.86
CA ALA A 98 27.44 -17.23 -6.30
C ALA A 98 27.33 -15.98 -5.42
N LEU A 99 26.65 -14.93 -5.91
CA LEU A 99 26.38 -13.73 -5.13
C LEU A 99 25.52 -14.02 -3.90
N TYR A 100 24.53 -14.90 -4.00
CA TYR A 100 23.73 -15.33 -2.85
C TYR A 100 24.58 -16.07 -1.80
N PHE A 101 25.51 -16.92 -2.24
CA PHE A 101 26.44 -17.61 -1.32
C PHE A 101 27.47 -16.64 -0.71
N SER A 102 27.99 -15.70 -1.49
CA SER A 102 28.92 -14.66 -0.99
C SER A 102 28.23 -13.66 -0.06
N ALA A 103 26.94 -13.38 -0.26
CA ALA A 103 26.14 -12.51 0.59
C ALA A 103 25.54 -13.22 1.81
N ARG A 104 25.68 -14.56 1.93
CA ARG A 104 25.31 -15.24 3.16
C ARG A 104 26.15 -14.65 4.30
N PRO A 105 25.53 -14.24 5.42
CA PRO A 105 26.25 -13.92 6.62
C PRO A 105 27.19 -15.08 6.95
N ASN A 106 28.44 -14.75 7.30
CA ASN A 106 29.44 -15.73 7.69
C ASN A 106 29.09 -16.27 9.09
N TYR A 107 28.02 -17.08 9.15
CA TYR A 107 27.50 -17.69 10.36
C TYR A 107 28.59 -18.54 11.02
N ASP A 108 29.46 -19.19 10.24
CA ASP A 108 30.60 -19.94 10.74
C ASP A 108 31.49 -19.10 11.65
N ARG A 109 31.73 -17.82 11.30
CA ARG A 109 32.55 -16.93 12.13
C ARG A 109 31.88 -16.57 13.46
N ILE A 110 30.58 -16.28 13.43
CA ILE A 110 29.80 -15.89 14.61
C ILE A 110 29.63 -17.09 15.55
N ASP A 111 29.30 -18.24 14.96
CA ASP A 111 29.08 -19.49 15.68
C ASP A 111 30.41 -19.97 16.29
N ASN A 112 31.55 -19.83 15.57
CA ASN A 112 32.87 -20.15 16.11
C ASN A 112 33.30 -19.22 17.26
N ASP A 113 32.99 -17.92 17.19
CA ASP A 113 33.25 -16.99 18.30
C ASP A 113 32.50 -17.41 19.56
N LEU A 114 31.21 -17.76 19.40
CA LEU A 114 30.38 -18.21 20.51
C LEU A 114 30.85 -19.57 21.08
N LYS A 115 31.19 -20.54 20.22
CA LYS A 115 31.79 -21.82 20.63
C LYS A 115 33.04 -21.59 21.48
N TYR A 116 33.96 -20.71 21.02
CA TYR A 116 35.19 -20.40 21.74
C TYR A 116 34.95 -19.73 23.10
N ARG A 117 34.12 -18.68 23.15
CA ARG A 117 33.81 -17.97 24.40
C ARG A 117 33.10 -18.86 25.41
N TYR A 118 32.22 -19.74 24.94
CA TYR A 118 31.55 -20.72 25.80
C TYR A 118 32.52 -21.73 26.40
N ILE A 119 33.44 -22.30 25.61
CA ILE A 119 34.49 -23.19 26.11
C ILE A 119 35.37 -22.45 27.13
N LYS A 120 35.77 -21.22 26.82
CA LYS A 120 36.55 -20.36 27.72
C LYS A 120 35.83 -20.09 29.05
N MET A 121 34.52 -19.85 29.01
CA MET A 121 33.70 -19.70 30.22
C MET A 121 33.64 -20.99 31.04
N LYS A 122 33.50 -22.16 30.40
CA LYS A 122 33.44 -23.46 31.09
C LYS A 122 34.80 -23.89 31.65
N GLY A 123 35.89 -23.36 31.12
CA GLY A 123 37.25 -23.63 31.61
C GLY A 123 37.85 -24.96 31.14
N GLU A 124 37.11 -25.75 30.37
CA GLU A 124 37.51 -27.07 29.92
C GLU A 124 37.04 -27.32 28.47
N ALA A 125 37.96 -27.81 27.65
CA ALA A 125 37.71 -28.21 26.26
C ALA A 125 37.69 -29.74 26.15
N THR A 126 36.70 -30.38 26.78
CA THR A 126 36.57 -31.84 26.69
C THR A 126 36.04 -32.26 25.32
N PRO A 127 36.48 -33.42 24.78
CA PRO A 127 35.99 -33.93 23.49
C PRO A 127 34.47 -34.05 23.44
N GLU A 128 33.84 -34.47 24.54
CA GLU A 128 32.38 -34.61 24.66
C GLU A 128 31.70 -33.24 24.51
N ARG A 129 32.24 -32.20 25.16
CA ARG A 129 31.69 -30.83 25.07
C ARG A 129 31.83 -30.28 23.66
N ILE A 130 32.96 -30.51 23.01
CA ILE A 130 33.20 -30.08 21.63
C ILE A 130 32.21 -30.79 20.70
N SER A 131 32.01 -32.09 20.87
CA SER A 131 31.02 -32.86 20.10
C SER A 131 29.58 -32.39 20.35
N GLU A 132 29.21 -32.06 21.59
CA GLU A 132 27.91 -31.46 21.91
C GLU A 132 27.71 -30.12 21.19
N LEU A 133 28.74 -29.27 21.13
CA LEU A 133 28.71 -27.98 20.45
C LEU A 133 28.65 -28.15 18.92
N GLU A 134 29.42 -29.07 18.35
CA GLU A 134 29.34 -29.39 16.91
C GLU A 134 27.96 -29.89 16.54
N ASN A 135 27.39 -30.80 17.34
CA ASN A 135 26.04 -31.28 17.14
C ASN A 135 25.01 -30.13 17.25
N LEU A 136 25.18 -29.22 18.21
CA LEU A 136 24.24 -28.11 18.42
C LEU A 136 24.28 -27.03 17.33
N PHE A 137 25.42 -26.81 16.70
CA PHE A 137 25.60 -25.74 15.71
C PHE A 137 25.56 -26.24 14.26
N GLU A 138 25.98 -27.49 14.00
CA GLU A 138 26.10 -28.04 12.65
C GLU A 138 25.03 -29.10 12.36
N ILE A 139 25.02 -30.21 13.12
CA ILE A 139 24.20 -31.39 12.80
C ILE A 139 22.72 -31.18 13.15
N ASN A 140 22.45 -30.69 14.36
CA ASN A 140 21.11 -30.50 14.93
C ASN A 140 20.97 -29.07 15.46
N ARG A 141 20.97 -28.11 14.52
CA ARG A 141 20.96 -26.68 14.84
C ARG A 141 19.75 -26.25 15.67
N ASP A 142 19.97 -25.95 16.95
CA ASP A 142 18.95 -25.46 17.87
C ASP A 142 19.20 -23.99 18.24
N ASN A 143 18.55 -23.09 17.51
CA ASN A 143 18.67 -21.65 17.70
C ASN A 143 18.24 -21.19 19.11
N THR A 144 17.36 -21.94 19.79
CA THR A 144 16.89 -21.60 21.13
C THR A 144 18.01 -21.81 22.13
N LYS A 145 18.67 -22.97 22.07
CA LYS A 145 19.83 -23.30 22.89
C LYS A 145 21.04 -22.43 22.57
N ILE A 146 21.29 -22.13 21.29
CA ILE A 146 22.36 -21.20 20.87
C ILE A 146 22.13 -19.82 21.48
N ARG A 147 20.88 -19.32 21.46
CA ARG A 147 20.55 -18.02 22.06
C ARG A 147 20.71 -18.03 23.59
N GLN A 148 20.31 -19.11 24.24
CA GLN A 148 20.52 -19.28 25.68
C GLN A 148 22.02 -19.30 26.02
N MET A 149 22.80 -20.07 25.28
CA MET A 149 24.25 -20.13 25.41
C MET A 149 24.91 -18.76 25.24
N SER A 150 24.50 -17.99 24.22
CA SER A 150 24.98 -16.62 24.01
C SER A 150 24.71 -15.73 25.22
N LYS A 151 23.54 -15.87 25.84
CA LYS A 151 23.17 -15.10 27.04
C LYS A 151 24.00 -15.51 28.26
N ASP A 152 24.18 -16.81 28.46
CA ASP A 152 24.98 -17.35 29.57
C ASP A 152 26.43 -16.85 29.50
N VAL A 153 27.01 -16.84 28.30
CA VAL A 153 28.37 -16.32 28.05
C VAL A 153 28.43 -14.82 28.32
N GLU A 154 27.45 -14.04 27.84
CA GLU A 154 27.42 -12.60 28.06
C GLU A 154 27.29 -12.26 29.56
N ASP A 155 26.43 -12.97 30.29
CA ASP A 155 26.24 -12.77 31.72
C ASP A 155 27.51 -13.12 32.51
N TYR A 156 28.21 -14.19 32.13
CA TYR A 156 29.50 -14.54 32.72
C TYR A 156 30.56 -13.47 32.46
N GLU A 157 30.73 -13.02 31.21
CA GLU A 157 31.72 -12.00 30.85
C GLU A 157 31.45 -10.68 31.58
N ARG A 158 30.17 -10.31 31.73
CA ARG A 158 29.75 -9.15 32.51
C ARG A 158 30.13 -9.30 33.98
N ALA A 159 29.86 -10.45 34.58
CA ALA A 159 30.20 -10.72 35.98
C ALA A 159 31.72 -10.70 36.21
N VAL A 160 32.51 -11.31 35.32
CA VAL A 160 33.98 -11.30 35.40
C VAL A 160 34.51 -9.86 35.31
N LYS A 161 33.99 -9.06 34.38
CA LYS A 161 34.40 -7.65 34.22
C LYS A 161 34.07 -6.81 35.46
N GLN A 162 32.88 -7.00 36.04
CA GLN A 162 32.48 -6.31 37.26
C GLN A 162 33.39 -6.68 38.44
N ARG A 163 33.67 -7.97 38.62
CA ARG A 163 34.58 -8.45 39.68
C ARG A 163 35.98 -7.85 39.52
N ALA A 164 36.56 -7.90 38.32
CA ALA A 164 37.87 -7.32 38.04
C ALA A 164 37.91 -5.80 38.33
N THR A 165 36.80 -5.09 38.04
CA THR A 165 36.71 -3.65 38.33
C THR A 165 36.68 -3.36 39.84
N ILE A 166 35.89 -4.14 40.59
CA ILE A 166 35.78 -4.00 42.05
C ILE A 166 37.12 -4.34 42.72
N GLU A 167 37.77 -5.40 42.27
CA GLU A 167 39.07 -5.83 42.78
C GLU A 167 40.15 -4.77 42.54
N GLU A 168 40.22 -4.19 41.33
CA GLU A 168 41.17 -3.13 41.04
C GLU A 168 40.88 -1.85 41.86
N GLN A 169 39.61 -1.52 42.09
CA GLN A 169 39.24 -0.43 43.00
C GLN A 169 39.66 -0.71 44.45
N ALA A 170 39.48 -1.94 44.93
CA ALA A 170 39.90 -2.34 46.27
C ALA A 170 41.42 -2.25 46.41
N ARG A 171 42.17 -2.70 45.39
CA ARG A 171 43.64 -2.58 45.34
C ARG A 171 44.11 -1.13 45.40
N ARG A 172 43.46 -0.23 44.66
CA ARG A 172 43.77 1.22 44.70
C ARG A 172 43.53 1.83 46.07
N LYS A 173 42.38 1.53 46.69
CA LYS A 173 42.07 2.01 48.05
C LYS A 173 43.05 1.50 49.09
N ALA A 174 43.43 0.22 49.02
CA ALA A 174 44.43 -0.37 49.91
C ALA A 174 45.79 0.36 49.81
N LEU A 175 46.26 0.64 48.60
CA LEU A 175 47.50 1.40 48.36
C LEU A 175 47.43 2.84 48.87
N GLU A 176 46.29 3.50 48.76
CA GLU A 176 46.09 4.85 49.29
C GLU A 176 46.10 4.85 50.83
N THR A 177 45.43 3.89 51.47
CA THR A 177 45.44 3.74 52.94
C THR A 177 46.84 3.44 53.47
N GLU A 178 47.60 2.59 52.79
CA GLU A 178 48.98 2.28 53.18
C GLU A 178 49.87 3.51 53.07
N LYS A 179 49.78 4.28 51.98
CA LYS A 179 50.51 5.54 51.80
C LYS A 179 50.15 6.56 52.89
N LEU A 180 48.87 6.69 53.23
CA LEU A 180 48.41 7.62 54.26
C LEU A 180 48.91 7.20 55.65
N ASN A 181 48.83 5.92 55.98
CA ASN A 181 49.34 5.37 57.24
C ASN A 181 50.86 5.58 57.36
N ASN A 182 51.61 5.33 56.29
CA ASN A 182 53.07 5.57 56.26
C ASN A 182 53.41 7.05 56.47
N LYS A 183 52.64 7.98 55.88
CA LYS A 183 52.81 9.43 56.13
C LYS A 183 52.52 9.79 57.59
N MET A 184 51.44 9.27 58.17
CA MET A 184 51.09 9.51 59.57
C MET A 184 52.17 8.99 60.53
N GLN A 185 52.69 7.78 60.29
CA GLN A 185 53.79 7.24 61.11
C GLN A 185 55.06 8.09 61.02
N ARG A 186 55.39 8.63 59.84
CA ARG A 186 56.54 9.55 59.69
C ARG A 186 56.35 10.85 60.47
N ILE A 187 55.13 11.40 60.51
CA ILE A 187 54.82 12.61 61.30
C ILE A 187 54.93 12.30 62.79
N LYS A 188 54.37 11.18 63.26
CA LYS A 188 54.43 10.77 64.68
C LYS A 188 55.86 10.57 65.20
N LYS A 189 56.80 10.16 64.34
CA LYS A 189 58.23 10.03 64.71
C LYS A 189 58.98 11.37 64.79
N ARG A 190 58.40 12.46 64.30
CA ARG A 190 59.01 13.81 64.28
C ARG A 190 58.49 14.72 65.40
N LEU A 191 57.42 14.30 66.09
CA LEU A 191 56.91 14.88 67.33
C LEU A 191 57.49 14.10 68.51
#